data_AF-A0A7J4GV05-F1
#
_entry.id   AF-A0A7J4GV05-F1
#
_cell.length_a   1.000
_cell.length_b   1.000
_cell.length_c   1.000
_cell.angle_alpha   90.00
_cell.angle_beta   90.00
_cell.angle_gamma   90.00
#
_symmetry.space_group_name_H-M   'P 1'
#
loop_
_entity.id
_entity.type
_entity.pdbx_description
1 polymer ?
#
loop_
_entity_poly.entity_id
_entity_poly.type
_entity_poly.pdbx_seq_one_letter_code
_entity_poly.pdbx_strand_id
1 'polypeptide(L)' 'MKAPIPIRDVVERFLPADDPVLEEVLIWTINRDSLDMRRLLEWLPQAQSVRERRVLLERVELLSKELEQAVNKLAILQSG' A
#
# COMPACT_ATOMS: atom_id res chain seq x y z
N MET A 1 -10.42 6.23 44.57
CA MET A 1 -9.47 5.25 43.99
C MET A 1 -10.01 4.84 42.63
N LYS A 2 -9.35 5.16 41.51
CA LYS A 2 -9.72 4.64 40.19
C LYS A 2 -9.30 3.17 40.16
N ALA A 3 -10.24 2.27 39.87
CA ALA A 3 -9.94 0.86 39.69
C ALA A 3 -8.91 0.69 38.56
N PRO A 4 -7.97 -0.29 38.66
CA PRO A 4 -7.07 -0.60 37.57
C PRO A 4 -7.92 -1.03 36.36
N ILE A 5 -7.59 -0.50 35.19
CA ILE A 5 -8.21 -0.91 33.93
C ILE A 5 -7.95 -2.41 33.81
N PRO A 6 -9.00 -3.26 33.69
CA PRO A 6 -8.79 -4.68 33.51
C PRO A 6 -7.97 -4.88 32.24
N ILE A 7 -6.84 -5.61 32.36
CA ILE A 7 -5.90 -5.86 31.26
C ILE A 7 -6.62 -6.42 30.01
N ARG A 8 -7.79 -7.05 30.18
CA ARG A 8 -8.67 -7.47 29.08
C ARG A 8 -9.03 -6.35 28.10
N ASP A 9 -9.32 -5.13 28.57
CA ASP A 9 -9.71 -4.01 27.70
C ASP A 9 -8.51 -3.44 26.91
N VAL A 10 -7.29 -3.66 27.41
CA VAL A 10 -6.06 -3.28 26.70
C VAL A 10 -5.71 -4.33 25.64
N VAL A 11 -6.04 -5.60 25.83
CA VAL A 11 -5.70 -6.65 24.85
C VAL A 11 -6.54 -6.56 23.57
N GLU A 12 -7.76 -6.02 23.63
CA GLU A 12 -8.63 -5.90 22.45
C GLU A 12 -8.20 -4.79 21.46
N ARG A 13 -7.27 -3.90 21.84
CA ARG A 13 -6.66 -2.90 20.93
C ARG A 13 -5.24 -3.27 20.46
N PHE A 14 -4.77 -4.47 20.81
CA PHE A 14 -3.39 -4.91 20.61
C PHE A 14 -3.31 -6.32 20.02
N LEU A 15 -4.30 -6.76 19.25
CA LEU A 15 -3.99 -7.77 18.25
C LEU A 15 -3.31 -7.00 17.10
N PRO A 16 -1.99 -7.16 16.89
CA PRO A 16 -1.41 -6.76 15.60
C PRO A 16 -2.24 -7.42 14.50
N ALA A 17 -2.27 -6.84 13.30
CA ALA A 17 -2.84 -7.51 12.13
C ALA A 17 -2.57 -9.02 12.19
N ASP A 18 -3.53 -9.85 11.77
CA ASP A 18 -3.42 -11.32 11.80
C ASP A 18 -2.07 -11.83 11.29
N ASP A 19 -1.43 -11.06 10.41
CA ASP A 19 -0.03 -11.16 10.02
C ASP A 19 0.64 -9.77 9.97
N PRO A 20 1.41 -9.35 11.02
CA PRO A 20 2.02 -8.02 11.07
C PRO A 20 3.15 -7.83 10.06
N VAL A 21 3.84 -8.92 9.68
CA VAL A 21 4.90 -8.85 8.65
C VAL A 21 4.26 -8.58 7.29
N LEU A 22 3.13 -9.26 6.99
CA LEU A 22 2.37 -8.99 5.79
C LEU A 22 1.84 -7.55 5.78
N GLU A 23 1.36 -7.03 6.90
CA GLU A 23 0.92 -5.63 7.01
C GLU A 23 2.04 -4.65 6.62
N GLU A 24 3.23 -4.80 7.20
CA GLU A 24 4.39 -3.97 6.90
C GLU A 24 4.79 -4.05 5.41
N VAL A 25 4.77 -5.25 4.81
CA VAL A 25 5.06 -5.46 3.39
C VAL A 25 4.03 -4.79 2.49
N LEU A 26 2.74 -4.85 2.85
CA LEU A 26 1.67 -4.20 2.10
C LEU A 26 1.80 -2.68 2.15
N ILE A 27 2.07 -2.11 3.34
CA ILE A 27 2.33 -0.68 3.51
C ILE A 27 3.55 -0.24 2.70
N TRP A 28 4.64 -1.01 2.74
CA TRP A 28 5.82 -0.73 1.95
C TRP A 28 5.54 -0.75 0.45
N THR A 29 4.79 -1.76 -0.03
CA THR A 29 4.39 -1.90 -1.43
C THR A 29 3.57 -0.70 -1.91
N ILE A 30 2.56 -0.31 -1.13
CA ILE A 30 1.71 0.86 -1.43
C ILE A 30 2.57 2.12 -1.59
N ASN A 31 3.51 2.35 -0.66
CA ASN A 31 4.37 3.52 -0.68
C ASN A 31 5.34 3.50 -1.88
N ARG A 32 5.98 2.36 -2.14
CA ARG A 32 6.91 2.19 -3.26
C ARG A 32 6.19 2.43 -4.60
N ASP A 33 5.07 1.77 -4.82
CA ASP A 33 4.36 1.81 -6.11
C ASP A 33 3.79 3.21 -6.37
N SER A 34 3.26 3.87 -5.34
CA SER A 34 2.81 5.26 -5.45
C SER A 34 3.94 6.21 -5.86
N LEU A 35 5.15 6.04 -5.30
CA LEU A 35 6.32 6.83 -5.65
C LEU A 35 6.81 6.54 -7.06
N ASP A 36 6.84 5.28 -7.47
CA ASP A 36 7.29 4.87 -8.80
C ASP A 36 6.30 5.31 -9.88
N MET A 37 4.98 5.18 -9.66
CA MET A 37 3.97 5.73 -10.57
C MET A 37 4.14 7.25 -10.74
N ARG A 38 4.37 7.99 -9.65
CA ARG A 38 4.60 9.44 -9.72
C ARG A 38 5.78 9.76 -10.65
N ARG A 39 6.90 9.07 -10.51
CA ARG A 39 8.09 9.24 -11.37
C ARG A 39 7.79 8.93 -12.84
N LEU A 40 7.07 7.85 -13.11
CA LEU A 40 6.71 7.48 -14.49
C LEU A 40 5.81 8.54 -15.14
N LEU A 41 4.85 9.09 -14.38
CA LEU A 41 3.99 10.17 -14.84
C LEU A 41 4.76 11.49 -15.03
N GLU A 42 5.77 11.78 -14.21
CA GLU A 42 6.69 12.91 -14.40
C GLU A 42 7.55 12.75 -15.68
N TRP A 43 7.94 11.52 -16.04
CA TRP A 43 8.70 11.22 -17.25
C TRP A 43 7.85 11.18 -18.52
N LEU A 44 6.55 10.91 -18.41
CA LEU A 44 5.63 10.81 -19.54
C LEU A 44 5.66 12.01 -20.51
N PRO A 45 5.61 13.28 -20.05
CA PRO A 45 5.73 14.44 -20.95
C PRO A 45 7.14 14.62 -21.53
N GLN A 46 8.17 14.03 -20.93
CA GLN A 46 9.57 14.13 -21.35
C GLN A 46 9.96 13.10 -22.41
N ALA A 47 9.12 12.07 -22.61
CA ALA A 47 9.36 11.01 -23.59
C ALA A 47 9.49 11.57 -25.02
N GLN A 48 10.52 11.08 -25.72
CA GLN A 48 10.93 11.56 -27.05
C GLN A 48 10.14 10.89 -28.18
N SER A 49 9.39 9.82 -27.88
CA SER A 49 8.58 9.12 -28.87
C SER A 49 7.24 8.61 -28.32
N VAL A 50 6.29 8.38 -29.23
CA VAL A 50 5.01 7.73 -28.90
C VAL A 50 5.23 6.33 -28.33
N ARG A 51 6.26 5.63 -28.81
CA ARG A 51 6.64 4.30 -28.30
C ARG A 51 7.06 4.37 -26.83
N GLU A 52 7.92 5.31 -26.47
CA GLU A 52 8.32 5.53 -25.07
C GLU A 52 7.13 5.89 -24.18
N ARG A 53 6.22 6.75 -24.66
CA ARG A 53 4.99 7.08 -23.92
C ARG A 53 4.14 5.85 -23.65
N ARG A 54 3.98 4.95 -24.63
CA ARG A 54 3.25 3.69 -24.44
C ARG A 54 3.90 2.81 -23.38
N VAL A 55 5.22 2.64 -23.41
CA VAL A 55 5.94 1.85 -22.40
C VAL A 55 5.77 2.43 -20.99
N LEU A 56 5.83 3.75 -20.85
CA LEU A 56 5.58 4.42 -19.56
C LEU A 56 4.14 4.20 -19.07
N LEU A 57 3.15 4.33 -19.96
CA LEU A 57 1.74 4.07 -19.63
C LEU A 57 1.49 2.62 -19.24
N GLU A 58 2.00 1.66 -20.01
CA GLU A 58 1.92 0.23 -19.69
C GLU A 58 2.52 -0.06 -18.30
N ARG A 59 3.63 0.61 -17.94
CA ARG A 59 4.23 0.45 -16.62
C ARG A 59 3.37 1.06 -15.51
N VAL A 60 2.76 2.22 -15.73
CA VAL A 60 1.82 2.84 -14.78
C VAL A 60 0.60 1.94 -14.58
N GLU A 61 0.04 1.35 -15.65
CA GLU A 61 -1.09 0.42 -15.55
C GLU A 61 -0.76 -0.82 -14.71
N LEU A 62 0.45 -1.37 -14.84
CA LEU A 62 0.89 -2.52 -14.04
C LEU A 62 1.03 -2.14 -12.56
N LEU A 63 1.67 -1.01 -12.25
CA LEU A 63 1.80 -0.55 -10.87
C LEU A 63 0.45 -0.19 -10.23
N SER A 64 -0.48 0.36 -11.01
CA SER A 64 -1.84 0.67 -10.54
C SER A 64 -2.58 -0.59 -10.08
N LYS A 65 -2.44 -1.70 -10.84
CA LYS A 65 -3.01 -3.00 -10.46
C LYS A 65 -2.38 -3.57 -9.19
N GLU A 66 -1.05 -3.48 -9.05
CA GLU A 66 -0.33 -3.93 -7.85
C GLU A 66 -0.76 -3.11 -6.62
N LEU A 67 -0.83 -1.79 -6.77
CA LEU A 67 -1.27 -0.86 -5.75
C LEU A 67 -2.71 -1.15 -5.29
N GLU A 68 -3.65 -1.33 -6.22
CA GLU A 68 -5.05 -1.70 -5.91
C GLU A 68 -5.11 -3.02 -5.14
N GLN A 69 -4.36 -4.04 -5.59
CA GLN A 69 -4.30 -5.32 -4.89
C GLN A 69 -3.72 -5.18 -3.48
N ALA A 70 -2.67 -4.38 -3.29
CA ALA A 70 -2.05 -4.17 -2.00
C ALA A 70 -2.99 -3.44 -1.02
N VAL A 71 -3.68 -2.39 -1.49
CA VAL A 71 -4.68 -1.66 -0.70
C VAL A 71 -5.84 -2.57 -0.29
N ASN A 72 -6.37 -3.36 -1.23
CA ASN A 72 -7.48 -4.28 -0.94
C ASN A 72 -7.09 -5.36 0.09
N LYS A 73 -5.88 -5.92 -0.04
CA LYS A 73 -5.36 -6.90 0.94
C LYS A 73 -5.16 -6.27 2.32
N LEU A 74 -4.61 -5.05 2.37
CA LEU A 74 -4.42 -4.33 3.62
C LEU A 74 -5.77 -4.04 4.30
N ALA A 75 -6.77 -3.62 3.53
CA ALA A 75 -8.12 -3.37 4.04
C ALA A 75 -8.75 -4.65 4.65
N ILE A 76 -8.59 -5.80 3.98
CA ILE A 76 -9.06 -7.10 4.52
C ILE A 76 -8.32 -7.43 5.83
N LEU A 77 -7.00 -7.29 5.84
CA LEU A 77 -6.15 -7.60 6.99
C LEU A 77 -6.48 -6.72 8.23
N GLN A 78 -6.89 -5.48 8.01
CA GLN A 78 -7.29 -4.53 9.07
C GLN A 78 -8.76 -4.62 9.47
N SER A 79 -9.56 -5.42 8.75
CA SER A 79 -10.99 -5.65 9.03
C SER A 79 -11.27 -6.97 9.75
N GLY A 80 -10.25 -7.83 9.92
CA GLY A 80 -10.28 -9.04 10.76
C GLY A 80 -10.02 -8.71 12.22
#